data_AF-A0AAW2SZE8-F1
#
_entry.id   AF-A0AAW2SZE8-F1
#
_cell.length_a   1.000
_cell.length_b   1.000
_cell.length_c   1.000
_cell.angle_alpha   90.00
_cell.angle_beta   90.00
_cell.angle_gamma   90.00
#
_symmetry.space_group_name_H-M   'P 1'
#
loop_
_entity.id
_entity.type
_entity.pdbx_description
1 polymer ?
#
loop_
_entity_poly.entity_id
_entity_poly.type
_entity_poly.pdbx_seq_one_letter_code
_entity_poly.pdbx_strand_id
1 'polypeptide(L)'
;MPGHPRQAGPCSRECRGACDDSLWCGEGRVVEEFVMEPIPPYLFAFAVGELGFREVGPRTKIYSEAVPGVLDAAAKEFSGTEEMIKVVAHELAHSWTGNLITNKTNDHFWLNEVSQHMQRRIVEAVQGKERAALNIGIGWKLLVEDMERFKDNMEFTKLKTNQQGVDPDDVYSRVPYEKGFQFLWRIERQATNVPGIENHIDLKVWTEGTGIPPDAMEPASDIYAEIVSLANEFKVLALDARHRLSESKDYEVKVAFLQLAIASRCSNYYSEVEKTLKEVGRMQYLRPLYKALVQGTGKEEEKTFAKRVFSEACSCYHPIAQGVVEAILVKHT
;
A
#
# COMPACT_ATOMS: atom_id res chain seq x y z
N MET A 1 -23.42 -18.82 9.07
CA MET A 1 -23.17 -17.38 8.86
C MET A 1 -23.35 -16.71 10.22
N PRO A 2 -22.32 -16.09 10.82
CA PRO A 2 -22.58 -15.19 11.94
C PRO A 2 -23.47 -14.07 11.38
N GLY A 3 -24.66 -13.89 11.95
CA GLY A 3 -25.56 -12.81 11.57
C GLY A 3 -24.93 -11.44 11.88
N HIS A 4 -25.50 -10.38 11.33
CA HIS A 4 -25.13 -9.00 11.72
C HIS A 4 -25.08 -8.89 13.25
N PRO A 5 -24.09 -8.20 13.85
CA PRO A 5 -24.14 -7.85 15.26
C PRO A 5 -25.52 -7.28 15.58
N ARG A 6 -26.20 -7.86 16.58
CA ARG A 6 -27.48 -7.32 17.03
C ARG A 6 -27.18 -6.01 17.73
N GLN A 7 -27.56 -4.92 17.08
CA GLN A 7 -27.52 -3.61 17.70
C GLN A 7 -28.51 -3.61 18.87
N ALA A 8 -28.00 -3.47 20.08
CA ALA A 8 -28.81 -3.47 21.30
C ALA A 8 -28.59 -2.18 22.09
N GLY A 9 -29.60 -1.81 22.88
CA GLY A 9 -29.44 -0.79 23.90
C GLY A 9 -28.56 -1.33 25.04
N PRO A 10 -27.63 -0.53 25.59
CA PRO A 10 -26.80 -0.95 26.71
C PRO A 10 -27.63 -1.28 27.96
N CYS A 11 -27.39 -2.45 28.56
CA CYS A 11 -28.00 -2.82 29.84
C CYS A 11 -27.04 -2.62 31.03
N SER A 12 -27.60 -2.34 32.20
CA SER A 12 -26.83 -2.18 33.46
C SER A 12 -25.98 -3.43 33.72
N ARG A 13 -24.72 -3.23 34.14
CA ARG A 13 -23.70 -4.25 34.46
C ARG A 13 -23.10 -4.99 33.27
N GLU A 14 -23.51 -4.72 32.03
CA GLU A 14 -22.88 -5.32 30.84
C GLU A 14 -21.46 -4.79 30.58
N CYS A 15 -21.14 -3.60 31.08
CA CYS A 15 -19.82 -2.99 30.94
C CYS A 15 -18.70 -3.77 31.64
N ARG A 16 -19.02 -4.77 32.48
CA ARG A 16 -18.08 -5.62 33.24
C ARG A 16 -16.95 -4.84 33.94
N GLY A 17 -17.27 -3.65 34.44
CA GLY A 17 -16.32 -2.79 35.16
C GLY A 17 -15.44 -1.91 34.27
N ALA A 18 -15.67 -1.85 32.96
CA ALA A 18 -14.96 -0.93 32.06
C ALA A 18 -15.32 0.55 32.31
N CYS A 19 -16.54 0.83 32.79
CA CYS A 19 -16.98 2.17 33.20
C CYS A 19 -18.24 2.10 34.08
N ASP A 20 -18.68 3.25 34.62
CA ASP A 20 -19.92 3.35 35.39
C ASP A 20 -21.16 3.06 34.54
N ASP A 21 -22.18 2.44 35.15
CA ASP A 21 -23.45 2.10 34.47
C ASP A 21 -24.19 3.34 33.95
N SER A 22 -24.10 4.47 34.64
CA SER A 22 -24.69 5.73 34.16
C SER A 22 -24.03 6.24 32.87
N LEU A 23 -22.73 5.94 32.70
CA LEU A 23 -22.02 6.23 31.46
C LEU A 23 -22.38 5.18 30.41
N TRP A 24 -22.31 3.89 30.74
CA TRP A 24 -22.64 2.77 29.84
C TRP A 24 -24.05 2.87 29.26
N CYS A 25 -25.05 3.06 30.11
CA CYS A 25 -26.47 3.19 29.76
C CYS A 25 -26.88 4.63 29.38
N GLY A 26 -25.93 5.49 29.04
CA GLY A 26 -26.21 6.87 28.63
C GLY A 26 -27.10 6.93 27.38
N GLU A 27 -27.89 8.00 27.28
CA GLU A 27 -28.77 8.25 26.13
C GLU A 27 -27.97 8.30 24.82
N GLY A 28 -28.51 7.68 23.76
CA GLY A 28 -27.86 7.63 22.44
C GLY A 28 -26.74 6.59 22.31
N ARG A 29 -26.48 5.77 23.34
CA ARG A 29 -25.51 4.68 23.26
C ARG A 29 -26.08 3.41 22.66
N VAL A 30 -25.18 2.68 22.00
CA VAL A 30 -25.45 1.43 21.31
C VAL A 30 -24.36 0.42 21.67
N VAL A 31 -24.75 -0.85 21.79
CA VAL A 31 -23.82 -1.97 21.93
C VAL A 31 -23.85 -2.81 20.66
N GLU A 32 -22.66 -3.09 20.11
CA GLU A 32 -22.43 -4.07 19.05
C GLU A 32 -21.44 -5.13 19.53
N GLU A 33 -21.79 -6.40 19.35
CA GLU A 33 -20.98 -7.54 19.78
C GLU A 33 -20.34 -8.25 18.59
N PHE A 34 -19.03 -8.49 18.68
CA PHE A 34 -18.25 -9.18 17.65
C PHE A 34 -17.57 -10.41 18.24
N VAL A 35 -17.49 -11.47 17.43
CA VAL A 35 -16.76 -12.70 17.76
C VAL A 35 -15.79 -12.97 16.60
N MET A 36 -14.53 -13.24 16.93
CA MET A 36 -13.49 -13.54 15.97
C MET A 36 -12.81 -14.87 16.30
N GLU A 37 -12.33 -15.55 15.27
CA GLU A 37 -11.37 -16.65 15.41
C GLU A 37 -10.04 -16.12 16.01
N PRO A 38 -9.15 -17.00 16.53
CA PRO A 38 -7.85 -16.57 17.05
C PRO A 38 -7.05 -15.81 16.00
N ILE A 39 -6.68 -14.56 16.32
CA ILE A 39 -5.84 -13.69 15.48
C ILE A 39 -4.70 -13.09 16.31
N PRO A 40 -3.55 -12.75 15.69
CA PRO A 40 -2.55 -11.91 16.34
C PRO A 40 -3.11 -10.51 16.67
N PRO A 41 -2.67 -9.86 17.77
CA PRO A 41 -3.23 -8.57 18.22
C PRO A 41 -3.13 -7.43 17.20
N TYR A 42 -2.13 -7.44 16.30
CA TYR A 42 -1.97 -6.37 15.30
C TYR A 42 -3.06 -6.40 14.20
N LEU A 43 -3.82 -7.50 14.08
CA LEU A 43 -4.98 -7.60 13.19
C LEU A 43 -6.28 -7.12 13.84
N PHE A 44 -6.26 -6.78 15.14
CA PHE A 44 -7.42 -6.15 15.77
C PHE A 44 -7.60 -4.76 15.16
N ALA A 45 -8.73 -4.57 14.49
CA ALA A 45 -9.15 -3.29 13.94
C ALA A 45 -10.56 -2.97 14.42
N PHE A 46 -10.80 -1.70 14.72
CA PHE A 46 -12.14 -1.19 14.99
C PHE A 46 -12.30 0.18 14.35
N ALA A 47 -13.51 0.47 13.89
CA ALA A 47 -13.89 1.76 13.34
C ALA A 47 -15.24 2.16 13.94
N VAL A 48 -15.36 3.42 14.35
CA VAL A 48 -16.60 3.99 14.89
C VAL A 48 -16.89 5.28 14.16
N GLY A 49 -18.10 5.42 13.65
CA GLY A 49 -18.56 6.59 12.92
C GLY A 49 -19.97 6.38 12.39
N GLU A 50 -20.47 7.34 11.62
CA GLU A 50 -21.73 7.19 10.91
C GLU A 50 -21.50 6.31 9.67
N LEU A 51 -21.49 4.99 9.87
CA LEU A 51 -21.18 4.01 8.84
C LEU A 51 -22.45 3.37 8.27
N GLY A 52 -22.58 3.37 6.95
CA GLY A 52 -23.58 2.59 6.24
C GLY A 52 -22.93 1.42 5.49
N PHE A 53 -23.75 0.57 4.88
CA PHE A 53 -23.23 -0.52 4.05
C PHE A 53 -24.05 -0.75 2.76
N ARG A 54 -23.41 -1.47 1.84
CA ARG A 54 -24.05 -2.08 0.66
C ARG A 54 -23.61 -3.54 0.55
N GLU A 55 -24.53 -4.40 0.17
CA GLU A 55 -24.22 -5.79 -0.18
C GLU A 55 -23.75 -5.81 -1.63
N VAL A 56 -22.56 -6.36 -1.87
CA VAL A 56 -21.98 -6.47 -3.22
C VAL A 56 -21.81 -7.94 -3.65
N GLY A 57 -22.27 -8.88 -2.82
CA GLY A 57 -22.15 -10.31 -3.07
C GLY A 57 -22.78 -11.18 -1.97
N PRO A 58 -22.85 -12.51 -2.16
CA PRO A 58 -23.47 -13.43 -1.20
C PRO A 58 -22.78 -13.48 0.17
N ARG A 59 -21.54 -12.97 0.27
CA ARG A 59 -20.75 -12.96 1.50
C ARG A 59 -19.96 -11.66 1.71
N THR A 60 -20.19 -10.65 0.89
CA THR A 60 -19.36 -9.44 0.86
C THR A 60 -20.22 -8.20 1.06
N LYS A 61 -19.82 -7.40 2.05
CA LYS A 61 -20.39 -6.09 2.34
C LYS A 61 -19.30 -5.04 2.26
N ILE A 62 -19.65 -3.88 1.72
CA ILE A 62 -18.79 -2.70 1.75
C ILE A 62 -19.37 -1.72 2.75
N TYR A 63 -18.50 -1.25 3.64
CA TYR A 63 -18.81 -0.23 4.64
C TYR A 63 -18.09 1.07 4.28
N SER A 64 -18.77 2.20 4.42
CA SER A 64 -18.19 3.54 4.31
C SER A 64 -19.04 4.54 5.10
N GLU A 65 -18.70 5.82 5.05
CA GLU A 65 -19.57 6.90 5.56
C GLU A 65 -20.99 6.75 5.02
N ALA A 66 -21.99 6.99 5.88
CA ALA A 66 -23.42 6.80 5.59
C ALA A 66 -24.01 7.85 4.62
N VAL A 67 -23.20 8.33 3.68
CA VAL A 67 -23.60 9.25 2.62
C VAL A 67 -24.00 8.41 1.40
N PRO A 68 -25.25 8.48 0.91
CA PRO A 68 -25.73 7.63 -0.18
C PRO A 68 -24.84 7.63 -1.41
N GLY A 69 -24.36 8.81 -1.84
CA GLY A 69 -23.47 8.94 -2.99
C GLY A 69 -22.09 8.27 -2.79
N VAL A 70 -21.55 8.28 -1.57
CA VAL A 70 -20.29 7.60 -1.24
C VAL A 70 -20.49 6.10 -1.20
N LEU A 71 -21.57 5.63 -0.57
CA LEU A 71 -21.91 4.21 -0.49
C LEU A 71 -22.18 3.60 -1.87
N ASP A 72 -22.92 4.30 -2.72
CA ASP A 72 -23.25 3.79 -4.06
C ASP A 72 -22.02 3.83 -4.98
N ALA A 73 -21.16 4.84 -4.85
CA ALA A 73 -19.89 4.89 -5.55
C ALA A 73 -18.96 3.76 -5.10
N ALA A 74 -18.82 3.54 -3.78
CA ALA A 74 -18.04 2.44 -3.23
C ALA A 74 -18.61 1.09 -3.68
N ALA A 75 -19.92 0.88 -3.54
CA ALA A 75 -20.57 -0.35 -3.99
C ALA A 75 -20.43 -0.60 -5.48
N LYS A 76 -20.38 0.45 -6.32
CA LYS A 76 -20.13 0.34 -7.75
C LYS A 76 -18.66 0.00 -8.05
N GLU A 77 -17.71 0.66 -7.40
CA GLU A 77 -16.28 0.34 -7.51
C GLU A 77 -16.02 -1.12 -7.12
N PHE A 78 -16.73 -1.57 -6.10
CA PHE A 78 -16.69 -2.92 -5.56
C PHE A 78 -17.82 -3.81 -6.09
N SER A 79 -18.58 -3.43 -7.12
CA SER A 79 -19.71 -4.25 -7.60
C SER A 79 -19.20 -5.51 -8.28
N GLY A 80 -17.99 -5.42 -8.83
CA GLY A 80 -17.25 -6.55 -9.31
C GLY A 80 -16.70 -7.42 -8.19
N THR A 81 -16.68 -7.04 -6.90
CA THR A 81 -15.82 -7.68 -5.87
C THR A 81 -15.97 -9.19 -5.78
N GLU A 82 -17.12 -9.79 -6.03
CA GLU A 82 -17.19 -11.26 -6.09
C GLU A 82 -16.41 -11.83 -7.29
N GLU A 83 -16.38 -11.12 -8.41
CA GLU A 83 -15.48 -11.34 -9.56
C GLU A 83 -14.12 -10.62 -9.44
N MET A 84 -13.95 -9.69 -8.49
CA MET A 84 -12.82 -8.76 -8.23
C MET A 84 -12.23 -8.91 -6.83
N ILE A 85 -12.45 -10.07 -6.19
CA ILE A 85 -11.55 -10.74 -5.25
C ILE A 85 -10.10 -10.75 -5.83
N LYS A 86 -9.98 -10.37 -7.10
CA LYS A 86 -8.83 -10.20 -7.96
C LYS A 86 -8.22 -8.77 -8.04
N VAL A 87 -8.85 -7.72 -7.49
CA VAL A 87 -8.31 -6.34 -7.36
C VAL A 87 -8.03 -5.97 -5.90
N VAL A 88 -8.79 -6.51 -4.95
CA VAL A 88 -8.41 -6.59 -3.52
C VAL A 88 -7.47 -7.78 -3.29
N ALA A 89 -6.82 -8.28 -4.35
CA ALA A 89 -6.09 -9.55 -4.36
C ALA A 89 -4.99 -9.62 -3.29
N HIS A 90 -4.40 -8.48 -2.91
CA HIS A 90 -3.43 -8.42 -1.82
C HIS A 90 -4.07 -8.71 -0.46
N GLU A 91 -5.11 -7.97 -0.07
CA GLU A 91 -5.82 -8.17 1.20
C GLU A 91 -6.58 -9.51 1.24
N LEU A 92 -7.09 -9.96 0.11
CA LEU A 92 -7.62 -11.31 0.01
C LEU A 92 -6.53 -12.34 0.25
N ALA A 93 -5.36 -12.21 -0.38
CA ALA A 93 -4.26 -13.13 -0.16
C ALA A 93 -3.86 -13.18 1.33
N HIS A 94 -3.96 -12.05 2.05
CA HIS A 94 -3.74 -12.03 3.50
C HIS A 94 -4.69 -12.93 4.30
N SER A 95 -5.86 -13.29 3.75
CA SER A 95 -6.74 -14.29 4.37
C SER A 95 -6.03 -15.64 4.57
N TRP A 96 -5.03 -15.96 3.75
CA TRP A 96 -4.13 -17.10 3.95
C TRP A 96 -2.76 -16.67 4.51
N THR A 97 -2.06 -15.76 3.84
CA THR A 97 -0.68 -15.37 4.18
C THR A 97 -0.67 -14.09 5.00
N GLY A 98 -0.64 -14.22 6.32
CA GLY A 98 -0.75 -13.12 7.28
C GLY A 98 -1.79 -13.39 8.35
N ASN A 99 -3.00 -13.77 7.95
CA ASN A 99 -4.10 -14.06 8.88
C ASN A 99 -4.09 -15.53 9.35
N LEU A 100 -4.04 -16.49 8.42
CA LEU A 100 -4.03 -17.92 8.75
C LEU A 100 -2.60 -18.41 9.07
N ILE A 101 -1.63 -18.03 8.24
CA ILE A 101 -0.22 -18.30 8.45
C ILE A 101 0.46 -16.97 8.77
N THR A 102 0.77 -16.76 10.05
CA THR A 102 1.33 -15.52 10.56
C THR A 102 2.81 -15.67 10.92
N ASN A 103 3.62 -14.68 10.55
CA ASN A 103 5.01 -14.57 10.99
C ASN A 103 5.12 -14.51 12.53
N LYS A 104 6.07 -15.24 13.11
CA LYS A 104 6.27 -15.27 14.57
C LYS A 104 6.82 -13.94 15.12
N THR A 105 7.68 -13.27 14.36
CA THR A 105 8.31 -12.00 14.71
C THR A 105 8.38 -11.10 13.48
N ASN A 106 8.45 -9.79 13.66
CA ASN A 106 8.56 -8.83 12.55
C ASN A 106 9.83 -9.01 11.70
N ASP A 107 10.88 -9.62 12.25
CA ASP A 107 12.06 -10.04 11.49
C ASP A 107 11.70 -10.92 10.28
N HIS A 108 10.59 -11.65 10.36
CA HIS A 108 10.06 -12.54 9.33
C HIS A 108 8.84 -11.96 8.60
N PHE A 109 8.63 -10.65 8.65
CA PHE A 109 7.46 -9.97 8.06
C PHE A 109 7.24 -10.30 6.57
N TRP A 110 8.32 -10.56 5.82
CA TRP A 110 8.25 -10.99 4.42
C TRP A 110 7.40 -12.25 4.19
N LEU A 111 7.24 -13.12 5.21
CA LEU A 111 6.37 -14.31 5.14
C LEU A 111 4.89 -13.95 5.08
N ASN A 112 4.47 -12.86 5.72
CA ASN A 112 3.11 -12.35 5.57
C ASN A 112 2.93 -11.74 4.18
N GLU A 113 3.95 -11.01 3.72
CA GLU A 113 3.93 -10.31 2.43
C GLU A 113 4.14 -11.22 1.21
N VAL A 114 4.21 -12.54 1.42
CA VAL A 114 3.97 -13.55 0.39
C VAL A 114 2.65 -13.30 -0.35
N SER A 115 1.71 -12.60 0.29
CA SER A 115 0.51 -12.04 -0.35
C SER A 115 0.79 -11.33 -1.68
N GLN A 116 1.93 -10.66 -1.85
CA GLN A 116 2.33 -10.00 -3.09
C GLN A 116 2.50 -10.99 -4.26
N HIS A 117 3.01 -12.21 -4.00
CA HIS A 117 3.11 -13.28 -5.00
C HIS A 117 1.74 -13.80 -5.39
N MET A 118 0.90 -14.12 -4.41
CA MET A 118 -0.46 -14.56 -4.65
C MET A 118 -1.27 -13.51 -5.42
N GLN A 119 -1.15 -12.24 -5.04
CA GLN A 119 -1.78 -11.12 -5.75
C GLN A 119 -1.43 -11.12 -7.24
N ARG A 120 -0.15 -11.28 -7.59
CA ARG A 120 0.30 -11.25 -8.99
C ARG A 120 -0.18 -12.46 -9.79
N ARG A 121 -0.26 -13.65 -9.17
CA ARG A 121 -0.87 -14.83 -9.79
C ARG A 121 -2.37 -14.64 -10.02
N ILE A 122 -3.05 -13.97 -9.09
CA ILE A 122 -4.45 -13.62 -9.22
C ILE A 122 -4.65 -12.59 -10.36
N VAL A 123 -3.82 -11.55 -10.45
CA VAL A 123 -3.88 -10.59 -11.56
C VAL A 123 -3.65 -11.30 -12.90
N GLU A 124 -2.67 -12.19 -12.99
CA GLU A 124 -2.39 -12.95 -14.23
C GLU A 124 -3.59 -13.77 -14.68
N ALA A 125 -4.25 -14.47 -13.76
CA ALA A 125 -5.40 -15.33 -14.06
C ALA A 125 -6.64 -14.55 -14.55
N VAL A 126 -6.64 -13.22 -14.43
CA VAL A 126 -7.86 -12.40 -14.52
C VAL A 126 -7.74 -11.30 -15.53
N GLN A 127 -6.63 -10.59 -15.46
CA GLN A 127 -6.30 -9.46 -16.32
C GLN A 127 -5.25 -9.87 -17.38
N GLY A 128 -4.78 -11.12 -17.34
CA GLY A 128 -3.84 -11.68 -18.31
C GLY A 128 -2.37 -11.46 -17.98
N LYS A 129 -1.52 -12.14 -18.75
CA LYS A 129 -0.06 -12.18 -18.54
C LYS A 129 0.63 -10.83 -18.74
N GLU A 130 0.17 -10.03 -19.69
CA GLU A 130 0.75 -8.71 -19.96
C GLU A 130 0.59 -7.75 -18.78
N ARG A 131 -0.60 -7.74 -18.17
CA ARG A 131 -0.87 -6.90 -16.99
C ARG A 131 -0.10 -7.38 -15.76
N ALA A 132 0.03 -8.69 -15.58
CA ALA A 132 0.88 -9.25 -14.53
C ALA A 132 2.36 -8.90 -14.75
N ALA A 133 2.87 -9.01 -15.98
CA ALA A 133 4.25 -8.64 -16.32
C ALA A 133 4.53 -7.16 -16.07
N LEU A 134 3.58 -6.27 -16.40
CA LEU A 134 3.67 -4.84 -16.06
C LEU A 134 3.78 -4.62 -14.55
N ASN A 135 2.92 -5.25 -13.75
CA ASN A 135 2.95 -5.13 -12.29
C ASN A 135 4.28 -5.65 -11.70
N ILE A 136 4.82 -6.74 -12.25
CA ILE A 136 6.13 -7.27 -11.86
C ILE A 136 7.24 -6.27 -12.21
N GLY A 137 7.20 -5.66 -13.39
CA GLY A 137 8.16 -4.64 -13.83
C GLY A 137 8.14 -3.38 -12.96
N ILE A 138 6.94 -2.89 -12.62
CA ILE A 138 6.77 -1.77 -11.68
C ILE A 138 7.36 -2.14 -10.31
N GLY A 139 7.02 -3.32 -9.78
CA GLY A 139 7.54 -3.80 -8.50
C GLY A 139 9.07 -3.89 -8.48
N TRP A 140 9.68 -4.39 -9.55
CA TRP A 140 11.13 -4.44 -9.71
C TRP A 140 11.78 -3.07 -9.66
N LYS A 141 11.24 -2.09 -10.40
CA LYS A 141 11.74 -0.70 -10.35
C LYS A 141 11.70 -0.16 -8.92
N LEU A 142 10.58 -0.32 -8.23
CA LEU A 142 10.41 0.17 -6.86
C LEU A 142 11.36 -0.52 -5.88
N LEU A 143 11.67 -1.80 -6.11
CA LEU A 143 12.68 -2.54 -5.34
C LEU A 143 14.07 -1.95 -5.56
N VAL A 144 14.47 -1.69 -6.81
CA VAL A 144 15.75 -1.05 -7.15
C VAL A 144 15.86 0.33 -6.50
N GLU A 145 14.80 1.12 -6.50
CA GLU A 145 14.75 2.41 -5.80
C GLU A 145 14.94 2.27 -4.27
N ASP A 146 14.37 1.23 -3.64
CA ASP A 146 14.59 0.95 -2.22
C ASP A 146 16.02 0.48 -1.93
N MET A 147 16.66 -0.27 -2.86
CA MET A 147 18.08 -0.63 -2.72
C MET A 147 18.96 0.61 -2.70
N GLU A 148 18.74 1.54 -3.63
CA GLU A 148 19.47 2.81 -3.68
C GLU A 148 19.18 3.67 -2.44
N ARG A 149 17.93 3.72 -1.98
CA ARG A 149 17.54 4.42 -0.75
C ARG A 149 18.33 3.91 0.47
N PHE A 150 18.61 2.62 0.54
CA PHE A 150 19.29 1.97 1.67
C PHE A 150 20.78 1.71 1.42
N LYS A 151 21.41 2.31 0.41
CA LYS A 151 22.83 2.09 0.10
C LYS A 151 23.78 2.33 1.28
N ASP A 152 23.44 3.27 2.16
CA ASP A 152 24.23 3.62 3.35
C ASP A 152 23.87 2.74 4.57
N ASN A 153 22.81 1.95 4.49
CA ASN A 153 22.40 0.98 5.50
C ASN A 153 21.72 -0.24 4.87
N MET A 154 22.54 -1.07 4.23
CA MET A 154 22.08 -2.21 3.44
C MET A 154 21.41 -3.31 4.28
N GLU A 155 21.51 -3.29 5.62
CA GLU A 155 20.84 -4.25 6.50
C GLU A 155 19.31 -4.24 6.30
N PHE A 156 18.73 -3.07 5.97
CA PHE A 156 17.29 -2.91 5.70
C PHE A 156 16.83 -3.52 4.37
N THR A 157 17.76 -4.06 3.57
CA THR A 157 17.47 -4.73 2.29
C THR A 157 17.38 -6.26 2.42
N LYS A 158 17.62 -6.82 3.62
CA LYS A 158 17.45 -8.25 3.90
C LYS A 158 15.96 -8.60 3.98
N LEU A 159 15.59 -9.83 3.60
CA LEU A 159 14.22 -10.31 3.83
C LEU A 159 14.00 -10.64 5.30
N LYS A 160 14.96 -11.34 5.89
CA LYS A 160 15.03 -11.58 7.32
C LYS A 160 15.77 -10.43 7.97
N THR A 161 15.00 -9.51 8.55
CA THR A 161 15.55 -8.30 9.19
C THR A 161 15.92 -8.56 10.65
N ASN A 162 16.56 -7.60 11.30
CA ASN A 162 16.69 -7.53 12.75
C ASN A 162 16.12 -6.20 13.21
N GLN A 163 14.91 -6.21 13.77
CA GLN A 163 14.19 -4.99 14.16
C GLN A 163 14.38 -4.63 15.64
N GLN A 164 15.27 -5.32 16.38
CA GLN A 164 15.46 -5.03 17.79
C GLN A 164 16.03 -3.61 17.98
N GLY A 165 15.24 -2.74 18.61
CA GLY A 165 15.63 -1.35 18.87
C GLY A 165 15.59 -0.45 17.64
N VAL A 166 14.97 -0.90 16.54
CA VAL A 166 14.80 -0.13 15.32
C VAL A 166 13.34 0.33 15.22
N ASP A 167 13.12 1.59 14.87
CA ASP A 167 11.79 2.11 14.61
C ASP A 167 11.19 1.42 13.37
N PRO A 168 10.00 0.80 13.46
CA PRO A 168 9.33 0.18 12.31
C PRO A 168 9.17 1.13 11.10
N ASP A 169 8.99 2.43 11.33
CA ASP A 169 8.82 3.41 10.25
C ASP A 169 10.13 3.66 9.46
N ASP A 170 11.29 3.48 10.11
CA ASP A 170 12.60 3.62 9.46
C ASP A 170 12.89 2.49 8.49
N VAL A 171 12.46 1.27 8.84
CA VAL A 171 12.64 0.05 8.03
C VAL A 171 11.51 -0.17 7.02
N TYR A 172 10.38 0.52 7.18
CA TYR A 172 9.26 0.40 6.27
C TYR A 172 9.67 0.71 4.83
N SER A 173 9.46 -0.29 3.97
CA SER A 173 9.90 -0.30 2.58
C SER A 173 9.15 -1.37 1.80
N ARG A 174 9.40 -1.40 0.49
CA ARG A 174 8.85 -2.41 -0.42
C ARG A 174 9.76 -3.64 -0.49
N VAL A 175 10.86 -3.70 0.27
CA VAL A 175 11.77 -4.85 0.32
C VAL A 175 11.06 -6.16 0.68
N PRO A 176 10.33 -6.28 1.82
CA PRO A 176 9.69 -7.55 2.18
C PRO A 176 8.63 -7.99 1.16
N TYR A 177 7.97 -7.05 0.50
CA TYR A 177 6.97 -7.28 -0.55
C TYR A 177 7.62 -7.74 -1.86
N GLU A 178 8.55 -6.94 -2.40
CA GLU A 178 9.07 -7.09 -3.75
C GLU A 178 10.23 -8.08 -3.82
N LYS A 179 11.16 -8.04 -2.86
CA LYS A 179 12.22 -9.06 -2.79
C LYS A 179 11.62 -10.42 -2.36
N GLY A 180 10.58 -10.41 -1.51
CA GLY A 180 9.84 -11.61 -1.11
C GLY A 180 9.12 -12.23 -2.30
N PHE A 181 8.45 -11.40 -3.10
CA PHE A 181 7.90 -11.81 -4.39
C PHE A 181 8.97 -12.42 -5.31
N GLN A 182 10.09 -11.72 -5.52
CA GLN A 182 11.15 -12.18 -6.42
C GLN A 182 11.71 -13.53 -5.98
N PHE A 183 11.84 -13.75 -4.67
CA PHE A 183 12.27 -15.04 -4.12
C PHE A 183 11.31 -16.17 -4.47
N LEU A 184 10.01 -15.98 -4.25
CA LEU A 184 9.00 -16.99 -4.57
C LEU A 184 8.86 -17.22 -6.07
N TRP A 185 8.92 -16.14 -6.86
CA TRP A 185 8.88 -16.22 -8.30
C TRP A 185 10.11 -16.97 -8.86
N ARG A 186 11.27 -16.80 -8.23
CA ARG A 186 12.48 -17.55 -8.54
C ARG A 186 12.35 -19.04 -8.22
N ILE A 187 11.75 -19.39 -7.09
CA ILE A 187 11.42 -20.78 -6.71
C ILE A 187 10.46 -21.40 -7.74
N GLU A 188 9.35 -20.73 -8.05
CA GLU A 188 8.33 -21.19 -8.99
C GLU A 188 8.91 -21.53 -10.37
N ARG A 189 9.92 -20.79 -10.83
CA ARG A 189 10.54 -20.97 -12.15
C ARG A 189 11.59 -22.07 -12.21
N GLN A 190 12.19 -22.44 -11.08
CA GLN A 190 13.26 -23.44 -11.06
C GLN A 190 12.77 -24.82 -10.64
N ALA A 191 11.76 -24.87 -9.77
CA ALA A 191 11.28 -26.10 -9.20
C ALA A 191 9.91 -26.47 -9.77
N THR A 192 9.87 -27.59 -10.48
CA THR A 192 8.64 -28.38 -10.62
C THR A 192 8.25 -29.09 -9.32
N ASN A 193 9.14 -29.13 -8.31
CA ASN A 193 8.90 -29.75 -7.00
C ASN A 193 9.66 -29.04 -5.86
N VAL A 194 9.02 -28.84 -4.71
CA VAL A 194 9.54 -28.06 -3.55
C VAL A 194 10.70 -28.76 -2.80
N PRO A 195 10.71 -30.10 -2.61
CA PRO A 195 11.84 -30.76 -1.96
C PRO A 195 13.13 -30.67 -2.81
N GLY A 196 14.24 -30.25 -2.20
CA GLY A 196 15.55 -30.13 -2.86
C GLY A 196 15.83 -28.75 -3.47
N ILE A 197 14.95 -27.76 -3.26
CA ILE A 197 15.11 -26.38 -3.75
C ILE A 197 16.43 -25.73 -3.27
N GLU A 198 16.92 -26.12 -2.10
CA GLU A 198 18.17 -25.66 -1.51
C GLU A 198 19.41 -26.01 -2.35
N ASN A 199 19.32 -27.01 -3.24
CA ASN A 199 20.39 -27.36 -4.18
C ASN A 199 20.42 -26.43 -5.42
N HIS A 200 19.37 -25.64 -5.59
CA HIS A 200 19.08 -24.86 -6.78
C HIS A 200 19.06 -23.36 -6.51
N ILE A 201 18.71 -22.97 -5.28
CA ILE A 201 18.62 -21.60 -4.81
C ILE A 201 19.35 -21.49 -3.47
N ASP A 202 20.26 -20.52 -3.38
CA ASP A 202 20.90 -20.20 -2.11
C ASP A 202 19.91 -19.46 -1.20
N LEU A 203 19.23 -20.23 -0.35
CA LEU A 203 18.23 -19.72 0.58
C LEU A 203 18.82 -18.67 1.53
N LYS A 204 20.10 -18.78 1.88
CA LYS A 204 20.76 -17.84 2.80
C LYS A 204 21.03 -16.51 2.12
N VAL A 205 21.49 -16.52 0.87
CA VAL A 205 21.67 -15.28 0.08
C VAL A 205 20.33 -14.56 -0.10
N TRP A 206 19.25 -15.29 -0.39
CA TRP A 206 17.92 -14.69 -0.54
C TRP A 206 17.36 -14.12 0.76
N THR A 207 17.48 -14.86 1.87
CA THR A 207 16.85 -14.47 3.14
C THR A 207 17.71 -13.52 3.97
N GLU A 208 19.01 -13.77 4.09
CA GLU A 208 19.94 -13.06 4.98
C GLU A 208 20.92 -12.15 4.22
N GLY A 209 20.99 -12.25 2.88
CA GLY A 209 21.84 -11.41 2.05
C GLY A 209 21.25 -10.02 1.81
N THR A 210 22.14 -9.02 1.73
CA THR A 210 21.81 -7.63 1.38
C THR A 210 21.71 -7.45 -0.13
N GLY A 211 20.96 -6.44 -0.58
CA GLY A 211 20.85 -6.10 -1.98
C GLY A 211 19.93 -7.04 -2.76
N ILE A 212 19.98 -6.95 -4.08
CA ILE A 212 19.28 -7.88 -4.98
C ILE A 212 20.19 -9.10 -5.19
N PRO A 213 19.71 -10.33 -4.93
CA PRO A 213 20.49 -11.55 -5.19
C PRO A 213 20.94 -11.66 -6.65
N PRO A 214 22.15 -12.20 -6.93
CA PRO A 214 22.68 -12.28 -8.30
C PRO A 214 21.85 -13.13 -9.26
N ASP A 215 21.07 -14.08 -8.74
CA ASP A 215 20.18 -14.93 -9.51
C ASP A 215 18.73 -14.44 -9.56
N ALA A 216 18.46 -13.22 -9.06
CA ALA A 216 17.19 -12.53 -9.27
C ALA A 216 17.05 -12.15 -10.74
N MET A 217 15.84 -12.28 -11.29
CA MET A 217 15.58 -12.00 -12.70
C MET A 217 14.91 -10.64 -12.86
N GLU A 218 15.58 -9.72 -13.55
CA GLU A 218 14.93 -8.50 -14.02
C GLU A 218 13.79 -8.88 -14.99
N PRO A 219 12.54 -8.48 -14.70
CA PRO A 219 11.41 -8.83 -15.54
C PRO A 219 11.46 -8.04 -16.86
N ALA A 220 11.40 -8.75 -17.98
CA ALA A 220 11.20 -8.14 -19.30
C ALA A 220 9.72 -7.73 -19.46
N SER A 221 9.45 -6.44 -19.67
CA SER A 221 8.12 -5.93 -20.02
C SER A 221 8.24 -4.86 -21.09
N ASP A 222 7.79 -5.19 -22.31
CA ASP A 222 7.82 -4.26 -23.45
C ASP A 222 6.98 -3.01 -23.17
N ILE A 223 5.83 -3.19 -22.50
CA ILE A 223 4.94 -2.10 -22.08
C ILE A 223 5.66 -1.17 -21.08
N TYR A 224 6.34 -1.72 -20.08
CA TYR A 224 7.08 -0.91 -19.12
C TYR A 224 8.24 -0.17 -19.79
N ALA A 225 8.97 -0.82 -20.70
CA ALA A 225 10.04 -0.20 -21.48
C ALA A 225 9.52 0.95 -22.36
N GLU A 226 8.37 0.76 -23.01
CA GLU A 226 7.70 1.81 -23.81
C GLU A 226 7.29 3.01 -22.94
N ILE A 227 6.66 2.77 -21.79
CA ILE A 227 6.28 3.83 -20.84
C ILE A 227 7.51 4.62 -20.39
N VAL A 228 8.60 3.94 -20.02
CA VAL A 228 9.85 4.58 -19.59
C VAL A 228 10.50 5.36 -20.75
N SER A 229 10.48 4.82 -21.97
CA SER A 229 11.01 5.52 -23.16
C SER A 229 10.23 6.81 -23.45
N LEU A 230 8.89 6.72 -23.48
CA LEU A 230 8.01 7.87 -23.70
C LEU A 230 8.15 8.93 -22.58
N ALA A 231 8.37 8.48 -21.34
CA ALA A 231 8.65 9.37 -20.23
C ALA A 231 10.01 10.08 -20.39
N ASN A 232 11.04 9.38 -20.86
CA ASN A 232 12.40 9.91 -21.05
C ASN A 232 12.53 10.87 -22.25
N GLU A 233 11.70 10.72 -23.30
CA GLU A 233 11.71 11.57 -24.50
C GLU A 233 11.04 12.95 -24.30
N PHE A 234 10.41 13.16 -23.14
CA PHE A 234 9.73 14.37 -22.67
C PHE A 234 9.02 15.27 -23.68
N LYS A 235 7.72 14.99 -23.82
CA LYS A 235 6.67 16.01 -23.87
C LYS A 235 5.55 15.63 -22.88
N VAL A 236 5.70 15.97 -21.60
CA VAL A 236 4.68 15.73 -20.54
C VAL A 236 3.29 16.20 -21.00
N LEU A 237 3.25 17.35 -21.67
CA LEU A 237 2.03 17.92 -22.26
C LEU A 237 1.43 17.03 -23.36
N ALA A 238 2.24 16.40 -24.21
CA ALA A 238 1.75 15.52 -25.26
C ALA A 238 1.24 14.18 -24.71
N LEU A 239 1.90 13.66 -23.66
CA LEU A 239 1.47 12.44 -22.99
C LEU A 239 0.11 12.64 -22.31
N ASP A 240 -0.05 13.75 -21.58
CA ASP A 240 -1.32 14.05 -20.93
C ASP A 240 -2.43 14.40 -21.93
N ALA A 241 -2.12 15.16 -22.99
CA ALA A 241 -3.10 15.45 -24.04
C ALA A 241 -3.67 14.18 -24.70
N ARG A 242 -2.86 13.11 -24.77
CA ARG A 242 -3.26 11.83 -25.37
C ARG A 242 -3.99 10.91 -24.40
N HIS A 243 -3.60 10.90 -23.12
CA HIS A 243 -4.03 9.87 -22.17
C HIS A 243 -4.77 10.40 -20.93
N ARG A 244 -4.83 11.73 -20.72
CA ARG A 244 -5.45 12.42 -19.57
C ARG A 244 -5.01 11.82 -18.22
N LEU A 245 -3.70 11.61 -18.07
CA LEU A 245 -3.10 10.96 -16.91
C LEU A 245 -3.20 11.81 -15.64
N SER A 246 -3.16 13.14 -15.78
CA SER A 246 -3.33 14.11 -14.68
C SER A 246 -4.73 14.02 -14.05
N GLU A 247 -5.73 13.60 -14.81
CA GLU A 247 -7.13 13.47 -14.38
C GLU A 247 -7.53 12.01 -14.10
N SER A 248 -6.55 11.09 -14.11
CA SER A 248 -6.80 9.66 -13.87
C SER A 248 -7.49 9.44 -12.53
N LYS A 249 -8.52 8.58 -12.53
CA LYS A 249 -9.16 8.10 -11.30
C LYS A 249 -8.32 7.04 -10.57
N ASP A 250 -7.39 6.41 -11.29
CA ASP A 250 -6.36 5.56 -10.72
C ASP A 250 -5.23 6.45 -10.18
N TYR A 251 -5.13 6.50 -8.85
CA TYR A 251 -4.14 7.33 -8.16
C TYR A 251 -2.71 6.81 -8.31
N GLU A 252 -2.49 5.53 -8.60
CA GLU A 252 -1.14 5.02 -8.87
C GLU A 252 -0.62 5.61 -10.19
N VAL A 253 -1.46 5.58 -11.23
CA VAL A 253 -1.16 6.19 -12.53
C VAL A 253 -1.01 7.71 -12.39
N LYS A 254 -1.94 8.37 -11.70
CA LYS A 254 -1.92 9.82 -11.50
C LYS A 254 -0.65 10.27 -10.77
N VAL A 255 -0.32 9.63 -9.64
CA VAL A 255 0.85 10.00 -8.83
C VAL A 255 2.16 9.70 -9.56
N ALA A 256 2.24 8.62 -10.34
CA ALA A 256 3.40 8.36 -11.19
C ALA A 256 3.60 9.47 -12.25
N PHE A 257 2.51 9.90 -12.90
CA PHE A 257 2.55 10.99 -13.86
C PHE A 257 2.92 12.34 -13.19
N LEU A 258 2.35 12.66 -12.03
CA LEU A 258 2.63 13.91 -11.33
C LEU A 258 4.08 13.97 -10.82
N GLN A 259 4.66 12.87 -10.35
CA GLN A 259 6.09 12.79 -10.04
C GLN A 259 6.95 13.13 -11.27
N LEU A 260 6.58 12.57 -12.43
CA LEU A 260 7.26 12.85 -13.68
C LEU A 260 7.15 14.33 -14.03
N ALA A 261 5.95 14.92 -13.95
CA ALA A 261 5.72 16.34 -14.22
C ALA A 261 6.52 17.27 -13.31
N ILE A 262 6.65 16.92 -12.02
CA ILE A 262 7.50 17.64 -11.06
C ILE A 262 8.97 17.51 -11.47
N ALA A 263 9.46 16.30 -11.77
CA ALA A 263 10.83 16.07 -12.22
C ALA A 263 11.16 16.82 -13.52
N SER A 264 10.19 17.00 -14.42
CA SER A 264 10.30 17.82 -15.63
C SER A 264 10.14 19.31 -15.42
N ARG A 265 9.84 19.76 -14.19
CA ARG A 265 9.58 21.16 -13.84
C ARG A 265 8.44 21.79 -14.64
N CYS A 266 7.39 21.01 -14.90
CA CYS A 266 6.22 21.49 -15.63
C CYS A 266 5.23 22.14 -14.68
N SER A 267 5.31 23.47 -14.53
CA SER A 267 4.47 24.27 -13.63
C SER A 267 2.96 24.13 -13.88
N ASN A 268 2.56 23.73 -15.10
CA ASN A 268 1.16 23.52 -15.48
C ASN A 268 0.45 22.49 -14.59
N TYR A 269 1.19 21.59 -13.94
CA TYR A 269 0.61 20.52 -13.11
C TYR A 269 0.69 20.80 -11.61
N TYR A 270 1.29 21.91 -11.16
CA TYR A 270 1.44 22.17 -9.72
C TYR A 270 0.09 22.36 -9.02
N SER A 271 -0.90 22.93 -9.70
CA SER A 271 -2.27 23.00 -9.17
C SER A 271 -2.86 21.60 -8.94
N GLU A 272 -2.57 20.64 -9.83
CA GLU A 272 -3.06 19.27 -9.70
C GLU A 272 -2.28 18.49 -8.63
N VAL A 273 -0.98 18.76 -8.47
CA VAL A 273 -0.18 18.25 -7.35
C VAL A 273 -0.74 18.74 -6.01
N GLU A 274 -0.98 20.04 -5.86
CA GLU A 274 -1.54 20.63 -4.64
C GLU A 274 -2.90 20.03 -4.31
N LYS A 275 -3.79 19.96 -5.30
CA LYS A 275 -5.11 19.34 -5.15
C LYS A 275 -4.99 17.89 -4.68
N THR A 276 -4.16 17.10 -5.35
CA THR A 276 -3.92 15.69 -5.01
C THR A 276 -3.42 15.55 -3.57
N LEU A 277 -2.43 16.35 -3.16
CA LEU A 277 -1.87 16.31 -1.80
C LEU A 277 -2.89 16.70 -0.73
N LYS A 278 -3.88 17.55 -1.04
CA LYS A 278 -4.96 17.94 -0.11
C LYS A 278 -6.10 16.92 -0.05
N GLU A 279 -6.30 16.13 -1.11
CA GLU A 279 -7.39 15.16 -1.21
C GLU A 279 -7.02 13.78 -0.64
N VAL A 280 -5.74 13.40 -0.60
CA VAL A 280 -5.31 12.06 -0.17
C VAL A 280 -4.54 12.06 1.14
N GLY A 281 -4.67 10.98 1.91
CA GLY A 281 -3.88 10.74 3.13
C GLY A 281 -2.90 9.56 3.05
N ARG A 282 -2.90 8.81 1.93
CA ARG A 282 -2.15 7.55 1.83
C ARG A 282 -0.66 7.81 1.62
N MET A 283 0.19 7.24 2.48
CA MET A 283 1.64 7.44 2.43
C MET A 283 2.31 6.98 1.12
N GLN A 284 1.72 5.99 0.45
CA GLN A 284 2.12 5.55 -0.90
C GLN A 284 2.06 6.69 -1.94
N TYR A 285 1.22 7.71 -1.72
CA TYR A 285 1.05 8.85 -2.63
C TYR A 285 1.72 10.11 -2.11
N LEU A 286 1.57 10.40 -0.81
CA LEU A 286 2.15 11.59 -0.17
C LEU A 286 3.68 11.59 -0.27
N ARG A 287 4.32 10.50 0.17
CA ARG A 287 5.78 10.39 0.23
C ARG A 287 6.47 10.66 -1.11
N PRO A 288 6.10 10.01 -2.23
CA PRO A 288 6.76 10.26 -3.49
C PRO A 288 6.58 11.68 -4.02
N LEU A 289 5.39 12.28 -3.88
CA LEU A 289 5.14 13.65 -4.34
C LEU A 289 5.91 14.68 -3.52
N TYR A 290 5.88 14.59 -2.18
CA TYR A 290 6.68 15.47 -1.34
C TYR A 290 8.18 15.31 -1.58
N LYS A 291 8.66 14.07 -1.76
CA LYS A 291 10.06 13.81 -2.16
C LYS A 291 10.38 14.47 -3.50
N ALA A 292 9.57 14.27 -4.52
CA ALA A 292 9.81 14.86 -5.84
C ALA A 292 9.88 16.40 -5.79
N LEU A 293 9.05 17.04 -4.96
CA LEU A 293 9.07 18.50 -4.78
C LEU A 293 10.34 19.03 -4.08
N VAL A 294 10.98 18.22 -3.22
CA VAL A 294 12.16 18.65 -2.45
C VAL A 294 13.48 18.08 -2.95
N GLN A 295 13.44 17.05 -3.79
CA GLN A 295 14.62 16.38 -4.35
C GLN A 295 14.99 16.99 -5.71
N GLY A 296 16.20 17.58 -5.78
CA GLY A 296 16.78 18.13 -7.02
C GLY A 296 17.54 19.43 -6.76
N THR A 297 18.17 20.00 -7.79
CA THR A 297 18.69 21.40 -7.79
C THR A 297 17.56 22.43 -7.90
N GLY A 298 16.37 22.06 -7.41
CA GLY A 298 15.14 22.83 -7.47
C GLY A 298 15.29 24.15 -6.74
N LYS A 299 14.71 25.21 -7.31
CA LYS A 299 14.67 26.54 -6.69
C LYS A 299 13.95 26.44 -5.35
N GLU A 300 14.29 27.38 -4.46
CA GLU A 300 13.60 27.60 -3.19
C GLU A 300 12.07 27.74 -3.33
N GLU A 301 11.57 28.03 -4.54
CA GLU A 301 10.15 28.05 -4.92
C GLU A 301 9.44 26.69 -4.72
N GLU A 302 10.01 25.56 -5.15
CA GLU A 302 9.37 24.22 -5.03
C GLU A 302 9.32 23.76 -3.56
N LYS A 303 10.40 24.01 -2.82
CA LYS A 303 10.46 23.76 -1.37
C LYS A 303 9.45 24.63 -0.62
N THR A 304 9.33 25.90 -0.99
CA THR A 304 8.35 26.83 -0.40
C THR A 304 6.92 26.37 -0.71
N PHE A 305 6.68 25.94 -1.94
CA PHE A 305 5.41 25.35 -2.35
C PHE A 305 5.07 24.11 -1.51
N ALA A 306 6.00 23.16 -1.37
CA ALA A 306 5.79 21.96 -0.56
C ALA A 306 5.47 22.28 0.91
N LYS A 307 6.22 23.22 1.53
CA LYS A 307 5.98 23.67 2.91
C LYS A 307 4.61 24.33 3.08
N ARG A 308 4.21 25.19 2.14
CA ARG A 308 2.88 25.82 2.14
C ARG A 308 1.78 24.77 2.05
N VAL A 309 1.83 23.88 1.05
CA VAL A 309 0.81 22.84 0.86
C VAL A 309 0.72 21.94 2.09
N PHE A 310 1.87 21.56 2.67
CA PHE A 310 1.89 20.79 3.91
C PHE A 310 1.22 21.54 5.07
N SER A 311 1.53 22.81 5.28
CA SER A 311 0.91 23.61 6.36
C SER A 311 -0.61 23.74 6.24
N GLU A 312 -1.13 23.71 5.01
CA GLU A 312 -2.57 23.80 4.74
C GLU A 312 -3.28 22.45 4.85
N ALA A 313 -2.56 21.34 4.65
CA ALA A 313 -3.13 19.99 4.65
C ALA A 313 -2.82 19.15 5.91
N CYS A 314 -1.83 19.54 6.72
CA CYS A 314 -1.27 18.69 7.77
C CYS A 314 -2.30 18.23 8.79
N SER A 315 -3.26 19.09 9.16
CA SER A 315 -4.32 18.77 10.11
C SER A 315 -5.26 17.67 9.63
N CYS A 316 -5.31 17.42 8.32
CA CYS A 316 -6.14 16.38 7.71
C CYS A 316 -5.36 15.06 7.50
N TYR A 317 -4.05 15.04 7.71
CA TYR A 317 -3.24 13.83 7.58
C TYR A 317 -3.26 13.01 8.86
N HIS A 318 -3.08 11.70 8.71
CA HIS A 318 -2.84 10.80 9.84
C HIS A 318 -1.53 11.20 10.57
N PRO A 319 -1.43 11.10 11.92
CA PRO A 319 -0.24 11.53 12.66
C PRO A 319 1.09 10.92 12.16
N ILE A 320 1.10 9.64 11.79
CA ILE A 320 2.29 9.00 11.18
C ILE A 320 2.67 9.68 9.86
N ALA A 321 1.69 10.00 9.02
CA ALA A 321 1.93 10.68 7.75
C ALA A 321 2.49 12.10 7.96
N GLN A 322 1.99 12.82 8.97
CA GLN A 322 2.54 14.13 9.35
C GLN A 322 4.02 14.01 9.70
N GLY A 323 4.38 13.10 10.61
CA GLY A 323 5.78 12.91 11.04
C GLY A 323 6.72 12.54 9.88
N VAL A 324 6.29 11.64 8.99
CA VAL A 324 7.12 11.26 7.82
C VAL A 324 7.29 12.42 6.84
N VAL A 325 6.24 13.19 6.56
CA VAL A 325 6.34 14.34 5.65
C VAL A 325 7.18 15.46 6.26
N GLU A 326 7.05 15.74 7.55
CA GLU A 326 7.91 16.69 8.27
C GLU A 326 9.38 16.30 8.15
N ALA A 327 9.72 15.03 8.39
CA ALA A 327 11.08 14.52 8.24
C ALA A 327 11.63 14.73 6.81
N ILE A 328 10.79 14.54 5.78
CA ILE A 328 11.17 14.79 4.38
C ILE A 328 11.49 16.27 4.15
N LEU A 329 10.64 17.17 4.65
CA LEU A 329 10.81 18.62 4.49
C LEU A 329 12.03 19.15 5.24
N VAL A 330 12.29 18.65 6.46
CA VAL A 330 13.46 19.03 7.27
C VAL A 330 14.76 18.58 6.61
N LYS A 331 14.82 17.33 6.13
CA LYS A 331 16.04 16.77 5.52
C LYS A 331 16.53 17.54 4.28
N HIS A 332 15.65 18.29 3.61
CA HIS A 332 15.94 19.01 2.37
C HIS A 332 15.77 20.54 2.52
N THR A 333 15.72 21.06 3.74
CA THR A 333 15.79 22.51 3.98
C THR A 333 17.23 22.97 3.76
#